data_AF-A0A6C0EHU1-F1
#
_entry.id   AF-A0A6C0EHU1-F1
#
_cell.length_a   1.000
_cell.length_b   1.000
_cell.length_c   1.000
_cell.angle_alpha   90.00
_cell.angle_beta   90.00
_cell.angle_gamma   90.00
#
_symmetry.space_group_name_H-M   'P 1'
#
loop_
_entity.id
_entity.type
_entity.pdbx_description
1 polymer ?
#
loop_
_entity_poly.entity_id
_entity_poly.type
_entity_poly.pdbx_seq_one_letter_code
_entity_poly.pdbx_strand_id
1 'polypeptide(L)'
;MEIKYKFNNDTNVYIANSMNEVLELDTEKYNNIIYLDCYNCELTKLPVLPDSLRQLYCNNNKLLVLPTLANGLQTLYCYDNLLCCLPRIPKSLRYLHCGVNRLTFLPTLPENLQCIYCYENLFNIFPRLPNNLNPSIEVTKAVAHYIEKCGDKEKYHIENTIAANKIRDWFTDCKYNPKYKYCRDRVNKDYDELMSG
;
A
#
# COMPACT_ATOMS: atom_id res chain seq x y z
N MET A 1 4.04 -26.16 1.24
CA MET A 1 4.37 -24.73 1.40
C MET A 1 5.73 -24.55 0.76
N GLU A 2 5.86 -23.63 -0.19
CA GLU A 2 7.10 -23.42 -0.93
C GLU A 2 7.48 -21.95 -0.89
N ILE A 3 8.70 -21.66 -0.46
CA ILE A 3 9.30 -20.34 -0.52
C ILE A 3 10.28 -20.32 -1.68
N LYS A 4 10.14 -19.35 -2.56
CA LYS A 4 11.01 -19.18 -3.72
C LYS A 4 11.97 -18.03 -3.47
N TYR A 5 13.24 -18.21 -3.81
CA TYR A 5 14.23 -17.16 -3.69
C TYR A 5 15.24 -17.18 -4.85
N LYS A 6 15.89 -16.03 -5.10
CA LYS A 6 16.95 -15.90 -6.12
C LYS A 6 18.10 -15.04 -5.60
N PHE A 7 19.30 -15.31 -6.09
CA PHE A 7 20.50 -14.53 -5.79
C PHE A 7 20.83 -13.53 -6.91
N ASN A 8 21.56 -12.46 -6.59
CA ASN A 8 21.87 -11.37 -7.52
C ASN A 8 22.59 -11.80 -8.82
N ASN A 9 23.36 -12.89 -8.76
CA ASN A 9 24.21 -13.37 -9.85
C ASN A 9 23.72 -14.70 -10.44
N ASP A 10 22.46 -15.05 -10.21
CA ASP A 10 21.92 -16.34 -10.62
C ASP A 10 20.53 -16.20 -11.26
N THR A 11 20.33 -16.88 -12.38
CA THR A 11 19.03 -16.97 -13.06
C THR A 11 18.12 -18.02 -12.42
N ASN A 12 18.69 -18.94 -11.64
CA ASN A 12 17.97 -20.04 -11.01
C ASN A 12 16.99 -19.53 -9.94
N VAL A 13 15.87 -20.24 -9.83
CA VAL A 13 14.90 -20.07 -8.74
C VAL A 13 15.11 -21.22 -7.79
N TYR A 14 15.46 -20.91 -6.55
CA TYR A 14 15.61 -21.87 -5.48
C TYR A 14 14.29 -22.01 -4.74
N ILE A 15 14.02 -23.22 -4.24
CA ILE A 15 12.81 -23.54 -3.49
C ILE A 15 13.22 -24.07 -2.12
N ALA A 16 12.63 -23.52 -1.07
CA ALA A 16 12.70 -24.01 0.30
C ALA A 16 11.30 -24.41 0.77
N ASN A 17 11.19 -25.43 1.62
CA ASN A 17 9.90 -25.89 2.15
C ASN A 17 9.43 -25.04 3.35
N SER A 18 10.32 -24.22 3.91
CA SER A 18 10.02 -23.35 5.04
C SER A 18 10.93 -22.12 5.08
N MET A 19 10.52 -21.10 5.84
CA MET A 19 11.37 -19.92 6.06
C MET A 19 12.63 -20.26 6.85
N ASN A 20 12.57 -21.29 7.72
CA ASN A 20 13.73 -21.73 8.49
C ASN A 20 14.85 -22.26 7.58
N GLU A 21 14.51 -23.02 6.54
CA GLU A 21 15.51 -23.49 5.55
C GLU A 21 16.20 -22.32 4.84
N VAL A 22 15.48 -21.23 4.54
CA VAL A 22 16.08 -20.01 3.95
C VAL A 22 17.00 -19.31 4.97
N LEU A 23 16.63 -19.32 6.25
CA LEU A 23 17.40 -18.71 7.33
C LEU A 23 18.64 -19.52 7.76
N GLU A 24 18.68 -20.81 7.43
CA GLU A 24 19.83 -21.69 7.65
C GLU A 24 20.93 -21.53 6.58
N LEU A 25 20.67 -20.76 5.51
CA LEU A 25 21.71 -20.35 4.58
C LEU A 25 22.81 -19.60 5.33
N ASP A 26 24.05 -19.79 4.88
CA ASP A 26 25.15 -18.97 5.38
C ASP A 26 24.86 -17.48 5.17
N THR A 27 25.37 -16.64 6.07
CA THR A 27 25.01 -15.21 6.12
C THR A 27 25.36 -14.47 4.83
N GLU A 28 26.43 -14.87 4.14
CA GLU A 28 26.81 -14.27 2.86
C GLU A 28 25.81 -14.60 1.76
N LYS A 29 25.36 -15.86 1.65
CA LYS A 29 24.30 -16.24 0.71
C LYS A 29 22.98 -15.58 1.05
N TYR A 30 22.56 -15.61 2.31
CA TYR A 30 21.30 -15.00 2.74
C TYR A 30 21.25 -13.52 2.33
N ASN A 31 22.32 -12.77 2.59
CA ASN A 31 22.41 -11.35 2.26
C ASN A 31 22.56 -11.06 0.76
N ASN A 32 22.74 -12.07 -0.09
CA ASN A 32 22.75 -11.94 -1.55
C ASN A 32 21.39 -12.26 -2.22
N ILE A 33 20.36 -12.57 -1.43
CA ILE A 33 19.00 -12.81 -1.93
C ILE A 33 18.38 -11.50 -2.43
N ILE A 34 18.05 -11.45 -3.72
CA ILE A 34 17.42 -10.28 -4.38
C ILE A 34 15.91 -10.44 -4.57
N TYR A 35 15.41 -11.67 -4.53
CA TYR A 35 14.01 -12.02 -4.70
C TYR A 35 13.63 -13.01 -3.61
N LEU A 36 12.54 -12.72 -2.90
CA LEU A 36 11.95 -13.61 -1.90
C LEU A 36 10.44 -13.63 -2.08
N ASP A 37 9.91 -14.81 -2.33
CA ASP A 37 8.48 -15.08 -2.46
C ASP A 37 8.08 -16.15 -1.45
N CYS A 38 7.32 -15.69 -0.46
CA CYS A 38 6.71 -16.48 0.60
C CYS A 38 5.18 -16.33 0.58
N TYR A 39 4.61 -16.25 -0.63
CA TYR A 39 3.17 -16.28 -0.86
C TYR A 39 2.51 -17.48 -0.17
N ASN A 40 1.40 -17.24 0.53
CA ASN A 40 0.55 -18.29 1.10
C ASN A 40 1.33 -19.32 1.94
N CYS A 41 2.18 -18.81 2.83
CA CYS A 41 3.05 -19.60 3.70
C CYS A 41 2.59 -19.58 5.17
N GLU A 42 1.34 -19.15 5.43
CA GLU A 42 0.75 -19.03 6.76
C GLU A 42 1.61 -18.26 7.79
N LEU A 43 2.50 -17.38 7.31
CA LEU A 43 3.46 -16.68 8.15
C LEU A 43 2.76 -15.68 9.05
N THR A 44 3.09 -15.69 10.33
CA THR A 44 2.67 -14.67 11.30
C THR A 44 3.71 -13.57 11.49
N LYS A 45 4.95 -13.83 11.08
CA LYS A 45 6.07 -12.89 11.08
C LYS A 45 7.04 -13.17 9.92
N LEU A 46 7.72 -12.13 9.45
CA LEU A 46 8.89 -12.25 8.59
C LEU A 46 10.18 -12.05 9.40
N PRO A 47 11.30 -12.66 8.97
CA PRO A 47 12.61 -12.38 9.56
C PRO A 47 13.12 -10.98 9.18
N VAL A 48 14.28 -10.59 9.72
CA VAL A 48 15.04 -9.45 9.18
C VAL A 48 15.34 -9.72 7.72
N LEU A 49 15.03 -8.76 6.84
CA LEU A 49 15.17 -8.96 5.40
C LEU A 49 16.64 -8.82 4.95
N PRO A 50 17.07 -9.54 3.90
CA PRO A 50 18.36 -9.34 3.27
C PRO A 50 18.53 -7.90 2.75
N ASP A 51 19.70 -7.30 2.97
CA ASP A 51 19.98 -5.92 2.52
C ASP A 51 19.96 -5.77 0.99
N SER A 52 20.28 -6.84 0.26
CA SER A 52 20.26 -6.86 -1.21
C SER A 52 18.86 -7.05 -1.80
N LEU A 53 17.84 -7.32 -0.98
CA LEU A 53 16.50 -7.66 -1.45
C LEU A 53 15.93 -6.54 -2.35
N ARG A 54 15.42 -6.95 -3.52
CA ARG A 54 14.80 -6.06 -4.54
C ARG A 54 13.32 -6.33 -4.69
N GLN A 55 12.88 -7.57 -4.52
CA GLN A 55 11.49 -7.97 -4.68
C GLN A 55 11.06 -8.85 -3.51
N LEU A 56 9.97 -8.45 -2.86
CA LEU A 56 9.36 -9.20 -1.75
C LEU A 56 7.89 -9.47 -2.06
N TYR A 57 7.54 -10.76 -2.09
CA TYR A 57 6.17 -11.25 -2.14
C TYR A 57 5.89 -11.98 -0.83
N CYS A 58 5.01 -11.40 -0.02
CA CYS A 58 4.62 -11.91 1.30
C CYS A 58 3.10 -11.85 1.49
N ASN A 59 2.35 -11.75 0.40
CA ASN A 59 0.90 -11.68 0.40
C ASN A 59 0.25 -13.04 0.76
N ASN A 60 -1.02 -12.98 1.16
CA ASN A 60 -1.82 -14.12 1.63
C ASN A 60 -1.18 -14.81 2.84
N ASN A 61 -0.83 -14.03 3.85
CA ASN A 61 -0.26 -14.53 5.11
C ASN A 61 -1.07 -13.98 6.30
N LYS A 62 -0.57 -14.19 7.52
CA LYS A 62 -1.19 -13.71 8.76
C LYS A 62 -0.30 -12.64 9.43
N LEU A 63 0.43 -11.85 8.63
CA LEU A 63 1.38 -10.87 9.12
C LEU A 63 0.65 -9.70 9.78
N LEU A 64 1.04 -9.38 11.02
CA LEU A 64 0.55 -8.22 11.76
C LEU A 64 1.41 -6.96 11.51
N VAL A 65 2.70 -7.18 11.25
CA VAL A 65 3.70 -6.15 10.98
C VAL A 65 4.70 -6.66 9.95
N LEU A 66 5.29 -5.74 9.18
CA LEU A 66 6.46 -6.01 8.37
C LEU A 66 7.74 -5.58 9.11
N PRO A 67 8.87 -6.27 8.91
CA PRO A 67 10.17 -5.82 9.37
C PRO A 67 10.60 -4.55 8.63
N THR A 68 11.74 -3.97 9.02
CA THR A 68 12.38 -2.90 8.25
C THR A 68 12.62 -3.37 6.81
N LEU A 69 12.18 -2.58 5.83
CA LEU A 69 12.35 -2.88 4.43
C LEU A 69 13.79 -2.61 3.98
N ALA A 70 14.33 -3.46 3.12
CA ALA A 70 15.64 -3.26 2.51
C ALA A 70 15.68 -1.92 1.75
N ASN A 71 16.76 -1.17 1.91
CA ASN A 71 16.90 0.17 1.32
C ASN A 71 16.78 0.20 -0.21
N GLY A 72 17.10 -0.91 -0.88
CA GLY A 72 17.02 -1.07 -2.33
C GLY A 72 15.77 -1.81 -2.82
N LEU A 73 14.78 -2.07 -1.96
CA LEU A 73 13.55 -2.77 -2.35
C LEU A 73 12.80 -1.97 -3.42
N GLN A 74 12.41 -2.64 -4.51
CA GLN A 74 11.74 -2.04 -5.67
C GLN A 74 10.28 -2.49 -5.77
N THR A 75 9.98 -3.72 -5.34
CA THR A 75 8.64 -4.32 -5.38
C THR A 75 8.28 -4.89 -4.02
N LEU A 76 7.12 -4.50 -3.50
CA LEU A 76 6.57 -5.04 -2.26
C LEU A 76 5.10 -5.45 -2.46
N TYR A 77 4.84 -6.75 -2.44
CA TYR A 77 3.50 -7.32 -2.44
C TYR A 77 3.24 -7.92 -1.05
N CYS A 78 2.33 -7.30 -0.29
CA CYS A 78 2.01 -7.63 1.10
C CYS A 78 0.49 -7.64 1.36
N TYR A 79 -0.31 -7.83 0.31
CA TYR A 79 -1.75 -7.85 0.43
C TYR A 79 -2.31 -9.10 1.08
N ASP A 80 -3.57 -9.06 1.48
CA ASP A 80 -4.25 -10.17 2.16
C ASP A 80 -3.44 -10.63 3.38
N ASN A 81 -3.29 -9.68 4.30
CA ASN A 81 -2.61 -9.85 5.58
C ASN A 81 -3.40 -9.10 6.66
N LEU A 82 -2.84 -9.00 7.87
CA LEU A 82 -3.46 -8.32 9.01
C LEU A 82 -2.68 -7.06 9.41
N LEU A 83 -1.96 -6.45 8.47
CA LEU A 83 -1.09 -5.30 8.74
C LEU A 83 -1.92 -4.11 9.21
N CYS A 84 -1.59 -3.57 10.38
CA CYS A 84 -2.20 -2.34 10.90
C CYS A 84 -1.44 -1.08 10.49
N CYS A 85 -0.16 -1.23 10.13
CA CYS A 85 0.69 -0.17 9.61
C CYS A 85 1.72 -0.74 8.62
N LEU A 86 2.28 0.14 7.79
CA LEU A 86 3.47 -0.16 6.99
C LEU A 86 4.71 0.49 7.62
N PRO A 87 5.89 -0.14 7.55
CA PRO A 87 7.15 0.48 7.92
C PRO A 87 7.50 1.62 6.95
N ARG A 88 8.61 2.32 7.22
CA ARG A 88 9.13 3.33 6.29
C ARG A 88 9.35 2.71 4.90
N ILE A 89 8.75 3.31 3.89
CA ILE A 89 8.90 2.88 2.50
C ILE A 89 10.24 3.39 1.94
N PRO A 90 11.08 2.51 1.36
CA PRO A 90 12.36 2.92 0.80
C PRO A 90 12.15 3.78 -0.46
N LYS A 91 13.06 4.74 -0.68
CA LYS A 91 13.02 5.63 -1.86
C LYS A 91 13.17 4.88 -3.18
N SER A 92 13.65 3.64 -3.18
CA SER A 92 13.77 2.82 -4.38
C SER A 92 12.45 2.16 -4.81
N LEU A 93 11.41 2.18 -3.96
CA LEU A 93 10.19 1.42 -4.22
C LEU A 93 9.44 1.97 -5.44
N ARG A 94 9.12 1.08 -6.37
CA ARG A 94 8.37 1.38 -7.60
C ARG A 94 6.97 0.79 -7.58
N TYR A 95 6.79 -0.37 -6.95
CA TYR A 95 5.51 -1.08 -6.92
C TYR A 95 5.15 -1.46 -5.48
N LEU A 96 3.98 -0.99 -5.02
CA LEU A 96 3.43 -1.32 -3.70
C LEU A 96 2.04 -1.92 -3.84
N HIS A 97 1.86 -3.18 -3.43
CA HIS A 97 0.54 -3.77 -3.26
C HIS A 97 0.31 -4.11 -1.79
N CYS A 98 -0.54 -3.33 -1.13
CA CYS A 98 -0.87 -3.42 0.30
C CYS A 98 -2.39 -3.46 0.55
N GLY A 99 -3.19 -3.80 -0.46
CA GLY A 99 -4.63 -3.98 -0.31
C GLY A 99 -5.00 -5.13 0.64
N VAL A 100 -6.28 -5.24 1.02
CA VAL A 100 -6.83 -6.29 1.90
C VAL A 100 -5.98 -6.42 3.19
N ASN A 101 -5.96 -5.35 3.97
CA ASN A 101 -5.22 -5.26 5.23
C ASN A 101 -6.02 -4.45 6.24
N ARG A 102 -5.41 -4.07 7.38
CA ARG A 102 -6.04 -3.25 8.43
C ARG A 102 -5.38 -1.87 8.53
N LEU A 103 -4.83 -1.36 7.43
CA LEU A 103 -4.10 -0.08 7.44
C LEU A 103 -5.07 1.07 7.66
N THR A 104 -4.72 1.97 8.58
CA THR A 104 -5.50 3.19 8.86
C THR A 104 -4.90 4.44 8.20
N PHE A 105 -3.63 4.36 7.80
CA PHE A 105 -2.91 5.38 7.04
C PHE A 105 -1.80 4.74 6.20
N LEU A 106 -1.28 5.46 5.21
CA LEU A 106 -0.04 5.12 4.53
C LEU A 106 1.11 6.02 5.02
N PRO A 107 2.33 5.49 5.17
CA PRO A 107 3.53 6.31 5.37
C PRO A 107 3.79 7.17 4.13
N THR A 108 4.75 8.10 4.23
CA THR A 108 5.21 8.87 3.07
C THR A 108 5.66 7.94 1.95
N LEU A 109 5.02 8.08 0.79
CA LEU A 109 5.34 7.32 -0.42
C LEU A 109 6.43 8.04 -1.22
N PRO A 110 7.30 7.30 -1.93
CA PRO A 110 8.39 7.91 -2.68
C PRO A 110 7.90 8.50 -4.02
N GLU A 111 8.53 9.60 -4.45
CA GLU A 111 8.17 10.35 -5.68
C GLU A 111 8.43 9.58 -6.99
N ASN A 112 9.08 8.42 -6.93
CA ASN A 112 9.31 7.52 -8.05
C ASN A 112 8.43 6.27 -7.98
N LEU A 113 7.44 6.23 -7.08
CA LEU A 113 6.46 5.15 -7.04
C LEU A 113 5.68 5.16 -8.34
N GLN A 114 5.63 4.01 -9.00
CA GLN A 114 5.01 3.84 -10.31
C GLN A 114 3.64 3.20 -10.21
N CYS A 115 3.40 2.38 -9.19
CA CYS A 115 2.12 1.70 -8.98
C CYS A 115 1.83 1.50 -7.49
N ILE A 116 0.56 1.70 -7.11
CA ILE A 116 0.08 1.40 -5.77
C ILE A 116 -1.33 0.80 -5.78
N TYR A 117 -1.48 -0.34 -5.10
CA TYR A 117 -2.77 -0.93 -4.78
C TYR A 117 -2.94 -0.95 -3.26
N CYS A 118 -3.98 -0.28 -2.76
CA CYS A 118 -4.26 -0.17 -1.31
C CYS A 118 -5.74 -0.35 -0.95
N TYR A 119 -6.52 -0.98 -1.84
CA TYR A 119 -7.95 -1.24 -1.64
C TYR A 119 -8.25 -2.09 -0.40
N GLU A 120 -9.48 -2.05 0.12
CA GLU A 120 -9.93 -2.89 1.25
C GLU A 120 -8.99 -2.78 2.48
N ASN A 121 -8.79 -1.54 2.91
CA ASN A 121 -8.12 -1.15 4.16
C ASN A 121 -9.08 -0.31 5.02
N LEU A 122 -8.62 0.15 6.18
CA LEU A 122 -9.40 0.92 7.17
C LEU A 122 -9.07 2.42 7.15
N PHE A 123 -8.83 2.99 5.96
CA PHE A 123 -8.47 4.40 5.83
C PHE A 123 -9.65 5.32 6.19
N ASN A 124 -9.47 6.12 7.24
CA ASN A 124 -10.42 7.19 7.59
C ASN A 124 -10.26 8.42 6.68
N ILE A 125 -9.05 8.62 6.15
CA ILE A 125 -8.70 9.72 5.24
C ILE A 125 -7.90 9.12 4.10
N PHE A 126 -8.20 9.57 2.88
CA PHE A 126 -7.47 9.11 1.71
C PHE A 126 -5.99 9.50 1.79
N PRO A 127 -5.04 8.55 1.60
CA PRO A 127 -3.62 8.84 1.72
C PRO A 127 -3.14 9.80 0.62
N ARG A 128 -2.17 10.66 0.96
CA ARG A 128 -1.53 11.52 -0.04
C ARG A 128 -0.70 10.66 -1.00
N LEU A 129 -1.11 10.65 -2.25
CA LEU A 129 -0.43 9.93 -3.33
C LEU A 129 0.59 10.84 -4.05
N PRO A 130 1.76 10.31 -4.46
CA PRO A 130 2.71 11.01 -5.33
C PRO A 130 2.08 11.47 -6.66
N ASN A 131 2.50 12.64 -7.14
CA ASN A 131 1.94 13.27 -8.35
C ASN A 131 2.30 12.54 -9.65
N ASN A 132 3.34 11.71 -9.61
CA ASN A 132 3.88 10.98 -10.76
C ASN A 132 3.18 9.62 -10.99
N LEU A 133 2.21 9.24 -10.14
CA LEU A 133 1.44 8.01 -10.30
C LEU A 133 0.54 8.11 -11.53
N ASN A 134 0.62 7.10 -12.40
CA ASN A 134 -0.22 7.03 -13.59
C ASN A 134 -1.71 6.94 -13.17
N PRO A 135 -2.61 7.82 -13.66
CA PRO A 135 -4.02 7.83 -13.29
C PRO A 135 -4.79 6.54 -13.61
N SER A 136 -4.23 5.59 -14.36
CA SER A 136 -4.77 4.23 -14.56
C SER A 136 -4.57 3.28 -13.36
N ILE A 137 -3.85 3.71 -12.32
CA ILE A 137 -3.62 2.92 -11.12
C ILE A 137 -4.91 2.88 -10.30
N GLU A 138 -5.48 1.69 -10.22
CA GLU A 138 -6.73 1.32 -9.56
C GLU A 138 -6.74 1.65 -8.06
N VAL A 139 -7.08 2.89 -7.74
CA VAL A 139 -7.64 3.30 -6.45
C VAL A 139 -9.15 2.94 -6.37
N THR A 140 -9.59 2.00 -7.21
CA THR A 140 -10.98 1.85 -7.68
C THR A 140 -11.97 1.39 -6.62
N LYS A 141 -11.56 0.99 -5.41
CA LYS A 141 -12.50 0.64 -4.33
C LYS A 141 -12.48 1.56 -3.11
N ALA A 142 -11.37 2.20 -2.77
CA ALA A 142 -11.34 3.13 -1.64
C ALA A 142 -12.17 4.39 -1.94
N VAL A 143 -12.12 4.87 -3.19
CA VAL A 143 -12.95 5.97 -3.68
C VAL A 143 -14.39 5.50 -3.95
N ALA A 144 -14.58 4.27 -4.46
CA ALA A 144 -15.92 3.73 -4.67
C ALA A 144 -16.68 3.51 -3.35
N HIS A 145 -16.04 3.05 -2.26
CA HIS A 145 -16.69 2.89 -0.96
C HIS A 145 -17.16 4.23 -0.34
N TYR A 146 -16.38 5.30 -0.52
CA TYR A 146 -16.77 6.65 -0.11
C TYR A 146 -17.94 7.19 -0.95
N ILE A 147 -17.96 6.90 -2.26
CA ILE A 147 -19.03 7.32 -3.19
C ILE A 147 -20.31 6.47 -2.99
N GLU A 148 -20.20 5.17 -2.73
CA GLU A 148 -21.35 4.29 -2.44
C GLU A 148 -22.14 4.76 -1.21
N LYS A 149 -21.43 5.39 -0.26
CA LYS A 149 -22.00 5.91 0.98
C LYS A 149 -22.55 7.35 0.84
N CYS A 150 -22.06 8.16 -0.13
CA CYS A 150 -22.34 9.60 -0.16
C CYS A 150 -22.49 10.27 -1.56
N GLY A 151 -22.53 9.55 -2.69
CA GLY A 151 -22.46 10.18 -4.03
C GLY A 151 -23.29 9.53 -5.15
N ASP A 152 -23.84 10.39 -6.00
CA ASP A 152 -24.67 10.07 -7.16
C ASP A 152 -23.91 9.26 -8.24
N LYS A 153 -24.50 8.12 -8.61
CA LYS A 153 -23.87 7.02 -9.36
C LYS A 153 -23.67 7.34 -10.85
N GLU A 154 -24.41 8.30 -11.40
CA GLU A 154 -24.44 8.57 -12.85
C GLU A 154 -23.21 9.33 -13.37
N LYS A 155 -22.47 10.02 -12.50
CA LYS A 155 -21.29 10.82 -12.88
C LYS A 155 -19.97 10.03 -12.96
N TYR A 156 -20.03 8.74 -12.59
CA TYR A 156 -18.89 7.83 -12.47
C TYR A 156 -18.20 7.53 -13.81
N HIS A 157 -18.92 7.60 -14.94
CA HIS A 157 -18.41 7.06 -16.20
C HIS A 157 -17.59 8.01 -17.06
N ILE A 158 -17.37 9.28 -16.67
CA ILE A 158 -16.77 10.24 -17.61
C ILE A 158 -15.33 10.65 -17.30
N GLU A 159 -14.88 11.03 -16.08
CA GLU A 159 -13.49 11.54 -15.96
C GLU A 159 -12.77 11.16 -14.64
N ASN A 160 -11.89 10.15 -14.80
CA ASN A 160 -10.99 9.54 -13.83
C ASN A 160 -10.02 10.51 -13.14
N THR A 161 -9.75 10.24 -11.86
CA THR A 161 -8.59 10.65 -11.02
C THR A 161 -8.36 12.16 -10.81
N ILE A 162 -8.40 12.97 -11.88
CA ILE A 162 -8.37 14.43 -11.84
C ILE A 162 -9.60 14.96 -11.11
N ALA A 163 -10.78 14.38 -11.34
CA ALA A 163 -12.00 14.77 -10.64
C ALA A 163 -11.91 14.48 -9.13
N ALA A 164 -11.41 13.32 -8.73
CA ALA A 164 -11.26 12.96 -7.31
C ALA A 164 -10.21 13.82 -6.59
N ASN A 165 -9.06 14.09 -7.23
CA ASN A 165 -8.05 15.01 -6.70
C ASN A 165 -8.59 16.45 -6.63
N LYS A 166 -9.31 16.93 -7.65
CA LYS A 166 -9.97 18.24 -7.63
C LYS A 166 -11.04 18.33 -6.54
N ILE A 167 -11.83 17.27 -6.32
CA ILE A 167 -12.86 17.23 -5.26
C ILE A 167 -12.19 17.27 -3.88
N ARG A 168 -11.08 16.53 -3.67
CA ARG A 168 -10.29 16.57 -2.43
C ARG A 168 -9.65 17.94 -2.19
N ASP A 169 -9.02 18.49 -3.21
CA ASP A 169 -8.35 19.79 -3.13
C ASP A 169 -9.39 20.89 -2.87
N TRP A 170 -10.55 20.82 -3.54
CA TRP A 170 -11.71 21.68 -3.27
C TRP A 170 -12.24 21.53 -1.84
N PHE A 171 -12.34 20.30 -1.32
CA PHE A 171 -12.80 20.04 0.05
C PHE A 171 -11.83 20.61 1.09
N THR A 172 -10.53 20.41 0.87
CA THR A 172 -9.46 20.90 1.75
C THR A 172 -9.40 22.43 1.73
N ASP A 173 -9.50 23.03 0.55
CA ASP A 173 -9.51 24.48 0.39
C ASP A 173 -10.80 25.07 1.00
N CYS A 174 -11.97 24.46 0.79
CA CYS A 174 -13.22 24.90 1.44
C CYS A 174 -13.15 24.80 2.99
N LYS A 175 -12.57 23.73 3.54
CA LYS A 175 -12.50 23.51 4.99
C LYS A 175 -11.57 24.50 5.70
N TYR A 176 -10.44 24.82 5.11
CA TYR A 176 -9.39 25.60 5.79
C TYR A 176 -9.25 27.04 5.29
N ASN A 177 -9.64 27.37 4.06
CA ASN A 177 -9.46 28.72 3.50
C ASN A 177 -10.57 29.69 3.96
N PRO A 178 -10.25 30.74 4.75
CA PRO A 178 -11.25 31.61 5.40
C PRO A 178 -12.13 32.39 4.42
N LYS A 179 -11.75 32.44 3.14
CA LYS A 179 -12.53 33.07 2.07
C LYS A 179 -13.83 32.32 1.72
N TYR A 180 -13.91 31.01 2.00
CA TYR A 180 -15.04 30.15 1.62
C TYR A 180 -15.91 29.73 2.81
N LYS A 181 -16.21 30.68 3.71
CA LYS A 181 -17.01 30.45 4.94
C LYS A 181 -18.32 29.68 4.69
N TYR A 182 -19.08 30.05 3.65
CA TYR A 182 -20.34 29.38 3.31
C TYR A 182 -20.16 27.88 2.97
N CYS A 183 -19.13 27.53 2.19
CA CYS A 183 -18.84 26.13 1.84
C CYS A 183 -18.38 25.33 3.06
N ARG A 184 -17.58 25.96 3.92
CA ARG A 184 -17.10 25.38 5.19
C ARG A 184 -18.25 25.06 6.14
N ASP A 185 -19.15 26.01 6.34
CA ASP A 185 -20.29 25.87 7.26
C ASP A 185 -21.24 24.76 6.78
N ARG A 186 -21.43 24.63 5.47
CA ARG A 186 -22.22 23.55 4.86
C ARG A 186 -21.55 22.18 4.97
N VAL A 187 -20.25 22.08 4.65
CA VAL A 187 -19.48 20.83 4.75
C VAL A 187 -19.40 20.32 6.19
N ASN A 188 -19.23 21.21 7.17
CA ASN A 188 -19.21 20.83 8.58
C ASN A 188 -20.58 20.36 9.07
N LYS A 189 -21.68 21.01 8.64
CA LYS A 189 -23.04 20.59 8.96
C LYS A 189 -23.36 19.19 8.42
N ASP A 190 -23.04 18.93 7.14
CA ASP A 190 -23.27 17.62 6.51
C ASP A 190 -22.38 16.53 7.14
N TYR A 191 -21.16 16.89 7.60
CA TYR A 191 -20.24 15.99 8.31
C TYR A 191 -20.72 15.63 9.72
N ASP A 192 -21.23 16.61 10.47
CA ASP A 192 -21.75 16.38 11.83
C ASP A 192 -23.03 15.54 11.78
N GLU A 193 -23.94 15.79 10.83
CA GLU A 193 -25.13 14.97 10.60
C GLU A 193 -24.79 13.51 10.24
N LEU A 194 -23.71 13.27 9.47
CA LEU A 194 -23.21 11.93 9.13
C LEU A 194 -22.55 11.18 10.30
N MET A 195 -22.07 11.88 11.33
CA MET A 195 -21.37 11.30 12.49
C MET A 195 -22.26 11.14 13.73
N SER A 196 -23.45 11.73 13.72
CA SER A 196 -24.44 11.65 14.80
C SER A 196 -25.52 10.57 14.60
N GLY A 197 -25.39 9.73 13.56
CA GLY A 197 -26.29 8.61 13.25
C GLY A 197 -25.65 7.25 13.47
#